data_AF-A0A2W6CW28-F1
#
_entry.id   AF-A0A2W6CW28-F1
#
_cell.length_a   1.000
_cell.length_b   1.000
_cell.length_c   1.000
_cell.angle_alpha   90.00
_cell.angle_beta   90.00
_cell.angle_gamma   90.00
#
_symmetry.space_group_name_H-M   'P 1'
#
loop_
_entity.id
_entity.type
_entity.pdbx_description
1 polymer ?
#
loop_
_entity_poly.entity_id
_entity_poly.type
_entity_poly.pdbx_seq_one_letter_code
_entity_poly.pdbx_strand_id
1 'polypeptide(L)'
;MFEQFSAESRNVVVLGARQARAAGDVAPPGARQVPDECRPRSAGETGGMSGPARSRRIPRLALSAWVLAAAALLALSVAVAHYLGTDTANADMSAMGAGHSHAGQALYRAGAGPLRPLFGSALFTVWQLDAVALAVLVLAAATYLTGVALVSARHPGTRWPLARTVAFLAGLAVCAFATNGSIAVYDQVLFTAHMIGHLALVMLAPALLMCGRPLTLALSASAEPRRSRIERLARGRVLSLLTAPPVALASYTVAIVGSHLTGLMDTIMRTTWAGQVEHLVYVLVGCQFFSLIVGDEPIRWRLGSPARALLLVVAMAVDTITGVVLLQGTRPVAMLAAPELHVDALSDTHTGGAIMWFGGDGIMALVMIVILVGWLRHDEPSDEQGWLEQARRANFAARTGAASGDVDRPGFDDDDAARTSYNDWLAQLDRQR
;
A
#
# COMPACT_ATOMS: atom_id res chain seq x y z
N MET A 1 -27.45 4.15 27.88
CA MET A 1 -27.83 4.20 26.45
C MET A 1 -26.85 3.41 25.54
N PHE A 2 -26.20 2.35 26.05
CA PHE A 2 -25.40 1.43 25.22
C PHE A 2 -25.59 -0.05 25.60
N GLU A 3 -26.37 -0.37 26.64
CA GLU A 3 -26.76 -1.75 26.99
C GLU A 3 -28.14 -2.16 26.48
N GLN A 4 -28.97 -1.21 26.04
CA GLN A 4 -30.34 -1.48 25.60
C GLN A 4 -30.42 -2.02 24.15
N PHE A 5 -29.38 -1.79 23.34
CA PHE A 5 -29.29 -2.30 21.96
C PHE A 5 -28.77 -3.75 21.87
N SER A 6 -28.22 -4.33 22.95
CA SER A 6 -27.71 -5.70 22.95
C SER A 6 -28.74 -6.76 23.38
N ALA A 7 -29.88 -6.35 23.95
CA ALA A 7 -30.94 -7.27 24.39
C ALA A 7 -31.97 -7.58 23.29
N GLU A 8 -32.15 -6.68 22.32
CA GLU A 8 -33.18 -6.82 21.27
C GLU A 8 -32.77 -7.79 20.14
N SER A 9 -31.47 -7.94 19.88
CA SER A 9 -30.95 -8.86 18.85
C SER A 9 -30.95 -10.34 19.24
N ARG A 10 -31.12 -10.67 20.53
CA ARG A 10 -31.21 -12.07 21.00
C ARG A 10 -32.63 -12.63 21.03
N ASN A 11 -33.67 -11.79 21.02
CA ASN A 11 -35.06 -12.25 21.05
C ASN A 11 -35.63 -12.60 19.66
N VAL A 12 -35.06 -12.06 18.58
CA VAL A 12 -35.53 -12.35 17.20
C VAL A 12 -35.14 -13.77 16.73
N VAL A 13 -34.06 -14.34 17.26
CA VAL A 13 -33.58 -15.68 16.87
C VAL A 13 -34.32 -16.82 17.60
N VAL A 14 -34.98 -16.53 18.73
CA VAL A 14 -35.70 -17.56 19.53
C VAL A 14 -37.18 -17.69 19.14
N LEU A 15 -37.79 -16.67 18.51
CA LEU A 15 -39.18 -16.71 18.06
C LEU A 15 -39.39 -17.47 16.74
N GLY A 16 -38.42 -17.48 15.83
CA GLY A 16 -38.50 -18.22 14.56
C GLY A 16 -38.44 -19.75 14.71
N ALA A 17 -37.86 -20.26 15.80
CA ALA A 17 -37.70 -21.70 16.03
C ALA A 17 -38.92 -22.36 16.71
N ARG A 18 -39.87 -21.59 17.26
CA ARG A 18 -41.09 -22.11 17.89
C ARG A 18 -42.32 -22.16 16.97
N GLN A 19 -42.33 -21.40 15.87
CA GLN A 19 -43.46 -21.38 14.93
C GLN A 19 -43.44 -22.51 13.89
N ALA A 20 -42.29 -23.15 13.66
CA ALA A 20 -42.16 -24.29 12.75
C ALA A 20 -42.55 -25.66 13.36
N ARG A 21 -43.02 -25.70 14.62
CA ARG A 21 -43.44 -26.93 15.31
C ARG A 21 -44.95 -27.02 15.61
N ALA A 22 -45.77 -26.10 15.10
CA ALA A 22 -47.21 -26.04 15.39
C ALA A 22 -48.12 -26.02 14.13
N ALA A 23 -47.68 -26.65 13.04
CA ALA A 23 -48.52 -26.90 11.87
C ALA A 23 -48.48 -28.40 11.53
N GLY A 24 -49.16 -29.18 12.36
CA GLY A 24 -49.55 -30.56 12.08
C GLY A 24 -51.06 -30.68 12.23
N ASP A 25 -51.66 -31.49 11.36
CA ASP A 25 -53.04 -31.99 11.34
C ASP A 25 -54.14 -31.13 10.72
N VAL A 26 -54.30 -31.24 9.38
CA VAL A 26 -55.62 -31.48 8.74
C VAL A 26 -55.40 -32.31 7.45
N ALA A 27 -56.00 -33.51 7.37
CA ALA A 27 -56.07 -34.35 6.17
C ALA A 27 -57.41 -34.18 5.43
N PRO A 28 -57.47 -34.45 4.11
CA PRO A 28 -58.57 -35.26 3.59
C PRO A 28 -58.14 -36.31 2.53
N PRO A 29 -59.03 -37.24 2.13
CA PRO A 29 -58.68 -38.60 1.74
C PRO A 29 -58.52 -38.78 0.21
N GLY A 30 -57.67 -39.71 -0.19
CA GLY A 30 -57.54 -40.10 -1.60
C GLY A 30 -56.45 -41.13 -1.83
N ALA A 31 -56.86 -42.39 -1.99
CA ALA A 31 -56.01 -43.57 -2.15
C ALA A 31 -54.97 -43.46 -3.28
N ARG A 32 -53.77 -43.99 -3.04
CA ARG A 32 -53.00 -44.82 -3.98
C ARG A 32 -51.86 -45.56 -3.26
N GLN A 33 -51.85 -46.87 -3.44
CA GLN A 33 -50.89 -47.84 -2.93
C GLN A 33 -49.50 -47.63 -3.54
N VAL A 34 -48.43 -47.76 -2.74
CA VAL A 34 -47.07 -48.06 -3.22
C VAL A 34 -46.44 -49.08 -2.26
N PRO A 35 -45.78 -50.16 -2.74
CA PRO A 35 -45.43 -51.31 -1.90
C PRO A 35 -44.11 -51.15 -1.13
N ASP A 36 -44.03 -51.90 -0.03
CA ASP A 36 -42.82 -52.21 0.73
C ASP A 36 -41.70 -52.79 -0.16
N GLU A 37 -40.48 -52.30 0.02
CA GLU A 37 -39.21 -53.08 0.08
C GLU A 37 -37.99 -52.20 -0.26
N CYS A 38 -37.23 -51.76 0.76
CA CYS A 38 -35.77 -51.90 0.79
C CYS A 38 -35.17 -51.40 2.11
N ARG A 39 -34.62 -52.34 2.89
CA ARG A 39 -33.78 -52.09 4.08
C ARG A 39 -32.48 -51.36 3.72
N PRO A 40 -31.85 -50.65 4.67
CA PRO A 40 -30.58 -49.95 4.44
C PRO A 40 -29.42 -50.95 4.35
N ARG A 41 -28.62 -50.84 3.27
CA ARG A 41 -27.37 -51.57 3.12
C ARG A 41 -26.23 -50.87 3.87
N SER A 42 -25.44 -51.73 4.50
CA SER A 42 -24.30 -51.50 5.38
C SER A 42 -23.13 -50.74 4.77
N ALA A 43 -22.33 -50.17 5.68
CA ALA A 43 -20.97 -49.69 5.52
C ALA A 43 -20.08 -50.50 4.57
N GLY A 44 -19.26 -49.77 3.81
CA GLY A 44 -18.07 -50.30 3.14
C GLY A 44 -17.87 -49.73 1.74
N GLU A 45 -17.22 -48.55 1.65
CA GLU A 45 -16.28 -48.21 0.57
C GLU A 45 -15.71 -46.80 0.81
N THR A 46 -14.59 -46.76 1.54
CA THR A 46 -13.67 -45.64 1.56
C THR A 46 -12.92 -45.58 0.22
N GLY A 47 -13.59 -45.06 -0.80
CA GLY A 47 -12.98 -44.63 -2.05
C GLY A 47 -12.09 -43.40 -1.81
N GLY A 48 -10.86 -43.63 -1.35
CA GLY A 48 -9.82 -42.62 -1.24
C GLY A 48 -9.44 -42.09 -2.63
N MET A 49 -10.17 -41.11 -3.12
CA MET A 49 -9.70 -40.24 -4.19
C MET A 49 -8.53 -39.41 -3.65
N SER A 50 -7.33 -39.97 -3.78
CA SER A 50 -6.09 -39.21 -3.77
C SER A 50 -6.13 -38.25 -4.95
N GLY A 51 -6.65 -37.04 -4.72
CA GLY A 51 -6.51 -35.94 -5.67
C GLY A 51 -5.04 -35.78 -6.05
N PRO A 52 -4.71 -35.46 -7.32
CA PRO A 52 -3.33 -35.41 -7.77
C PRO A 52 -2.56 -34.45 -6.86
N ALA A 53 -1.53 -34.98 -6.20
CA ALA A 53 -0.61 -34.21 -5.38
C ALA A 53 -0.06 -33.07 -6.25
N ARG A 54 -0.65 -31.88 -6.11
CA ARG A 54 -0.33 -30.71 -6.92
C ARG A 54 1.14 -30.41 -6.64
N SER A 55 2.01 -30.78 -7.58
CA SER A 55 3.45 -30.73 -7.35
C SER A 55 3.80 -29.31 -6.90
N ARG A 56 4.45 -29.18 -5.74
CA ARG A 56 4.98 -27.92 -5.18
C ARG A 56 6.15 -27.40 -6.02
N ARG A 57 6.05 -27.43 -7.34
CA ARG A 57 7.07 -26.85 -8.21
C ARG A 57 7.00 -25.34 -8.05
N ILE A 58 8.08 -24.78 -7.50
CA ILE A 58 8.28 -23.34 -7.44
C ILE A 58 8.21 -22.82 -8.89
N PRO A 59 7.39 -21.78 -9.18
CA PRO A 59 7.30 -21.24 -10.52
C PRO A 59 8.68 -20.75 -10.98
N ARG A 60 9.04 -21.02 -12.25
CA ARG A 60 10.37 -20.67 -12.82
C ARG A 60 10.75 -19.21 -12.59
N LEU A 61 9.76 -18.32 -12.63
CA LEU A 61 9.92 -16.88 -12.44
C LEU A 61 10.34 -16.52 -11.00
N ALA A 62 9.85 -17.25 -10.00
CA ALA A 62 10.33 -17.09 -8.62
C ALA A 62 11.76 -17.59 -8.47
N LEU A 63 12.08 -18.75 -9.06
CA LEU A 63 13.44 -19.28 -9.04
C LEU A 63 14.43 -18.30 -9.70
N SER A 64 14.11 -17.78 -10.88
CA SER A 64 14.97 -16.80 -11.58
C SER A 64 15.13 -15.52 -10.76
N ALA A 65 14.07 -15.02 -10.11
CA ALA A 65 14.15 -13.83 -9.28
C ALA A 65 15.11 -14.03 -8.08
N TRP A 66 15.05 -15.17 -7.40
CA TRP A 66 15.96 -15.48 -6.29
C TRP A 66 17.39 -15.77 -6.72
N VAL A 67 17.59 -16.41 -7.88
CA VAL A 67 18.93 -16.62 -8.46
C VAL A 67 19.57 -15.28 -8.79
N LEU A 68 18.83 -14.36 -9.43
CA LEU A 68 19.30 -13.00 -9.71
C LEU A 68 19.59 -12.23 -8.42
N ALA A 69 18.72 -12.34 -7.42
CA ALA A 69 18.95 -11.73 -6.12
C ALA A 69 20.21 -12.26 -5.42
N ALA A 70 20.42 -13.58 -5.42
CA ALA A 70 21.62 -14.19 -4.85
C ALA A 70 22.88 -13.76 -5.60
N ALA A 71 22.84 -13.71 -6.93
CA ALA A 71 23.96 -13.23 -7.74
C ALA A 71 24.27 -11.75 -7.47
N ALA A 72 23.24 -10.90 -7.34
CA ALA A 72 23.40 -9.48 -7.01
C ALA A 72 23.98 -9.28 -5.59
N LEU A 73 23.47 -10.02 -4.60
CA LEU A 73 24.01 -9.98 -3.23
C LEU A 73 25.45 -10.49 -3.16
N LEU A 74 25.79 -11.52 -3.93
CA LEU A 74 27.17 -12.01 -4.05
C LEU A 74 28.07 -10.94 -4.66
N ALA A 75 27.68 -10.36 -5.80
CA ALA A 75 28.43 -9.29 -6.45
C ALA A 75 28.64 -8.09 -5.51
N LEU A 76 27.60 -7.74 -4.73
CA LEU A 76 27.66 -6.68 -3.75
C LEU A 76 28.65 -7.00 -2.61
N SER A 77 28.63 -8.23 -2.10
CA SER A 77 29.57 -8.69 -1.07
C SER A 77 31.02 -8.65 -1.57
N VAL A 78 31.24 -9.02 -2.84
CA VAL A 78 32.56 -8.95 -3.48
C VAL A 78 32.99 -7.50 -3.66
N ALA A 79 32.08 -6.61 -4.08
CA ALA A 79 32.38 -5.17 -4.25
C ALA A 79 32.78 -4.52 -2.91
N VAL A 80 32.05 -4.80 -1.83
CA VAL A 80 32.37 -4.31 -0.48
C VAL A 80 33.70 -4.90 0.00
N ALA A 81 33.94 -6.20 -0.21
CA ALA A 81 35.20 -6.84 0.17
C ALA A 81 36.40 -6.28 -0.62
N HIS A 82 36.23 -6.00 -1.92
CA HIS A 82 37.24 -5.38 -2.75
C HIS A 82 37.55 -3.96 -2.27
N TYR A 83 36.53 -3.15 -1.99
CA TYR A 83 36.70 -1.78 -1.46
C TYR A 83 37.48 -1.78 -0.13
N LEU A 84 37.11 -2.66 0.80
CA LEU A 84 37.84 -2.84 2.06
C LEU A 84 39.29 -3.29 1.84
N GLY A 85 39.53 -4.16 0.85
CA GLY A 85 40.87 -4.65 0.50
C GLY A 85 41.76 -3.60 -0.16
N THR A 86 41.20 -2.72 -1.01
CA THR A 86 41.96 -1.65 -1.68
C THR A 86 42.33 -0.52 -0.74
N ASP A 87 41.45 -0.12 0.19
CA ASP A 87 41.74 0.95 1.13
C ASP A 87 42.69 0.50 2.26
N THR A 88 42.62 -0.76 2.69
CA THR A 88 43.58 -1.31 3.68
C THR A 88 45.00 -1.43 3.14
N ALA A 89 45.16 -1.65 1.83
CA ALA A 89 46.47 -1.65 1.16
C ALA A 89 47.08 -0.23 1.05
N ASN A 90 46.26 0.82 1.11
CA ASN A 90 46.68 2.22 1.02
C ASN A 90 46.74 2.93 2.39
N ALA A 91 46.33 2.27 3.47
CA ALA A 91 46.29 2.86 4.81
C ALA A 91 47.66 2.77 5.50
N ASP A 92 48.27 3.93 5.76
CA ASP A 92 49.43 4.04 6.66
C ASP A 92 49.08 3.51 8.07
N MET A 93 50.08 2.90 8.71
CA MET A 93 49.99 2.14 9.98
C MET A 93 49.49 2.92 11.22
N SER A 94 49.08 4.20 11.08
CA SER A 94 48.65 5.07 12.19
C SER A 94 47.14 5.04 12.51
N ALA A 95 46.31 4.31 11.76
CA ALA A 95 44.84 4.40 11.83
C ALA A 95 44.12 3.25 12.57
N MET A 96 44.76 2.62 13.58
CA MET A 96 44.18 1.45 14.26
C MET A 96 42.96 1.76 15.17
N GLY A 97 42.61 3.04 15.37
CA GLY A 97 41.38 3.48 16.05
C GLY A 97 40.16 3.71 15.13
N ALA A 98 40.33 3.61 13.80
CA ALA A 98 39.33 4.00 12.79
C ALA A 98 38.53 2.82 12.17
N GLY A 99 38.62 1.61 12.74
CA GLY A 99 38.04 0.41 12.13
C GLY A 99 36.50 0.43 11.97
N HIS A 100 35.77 1.08 12.89
CA HIS A 100 34.30 1.15 12.82
C HIS A 100 33.77 2.19 11.82
N SER A 101 34.48 3.31 11.65
CA SER A 101 34.13 4.33 10.64
C SER A 101 34.45 3.86 9.22
N HIS A 102 35.51 3.05 9.07
CA HIS A 102 35.95 2.51 7.78
C HIS A 102 34.97 1.49 7.17
N ALA A 103 34.49 0.53 7.98
CA ALA A 103 33.51 -0.46 7.51
C ALA A 103 32.15 0.19 7.16
N GLY A 104 31.72 1.21 7.91
CA GLY A 104 30.52 1.97 7.61
C GLY A 104 30.61 2.72 6.29
N GLN A 105 31.72 3.40 6.02
CA GLN A 105 31.91 4.10 4.74
C GLN A 105 31.92 3.13 3.55
N ALA A 106 32.56 1.97 3.68
CA ALA A 106 32.55 0.92 2.67
C ALA A 106 31.14 0.37 2.37
N LEU A 107 30.30 0.26 3.39
CA LEU A 107 28.94 -0.28 3.25
C LEU A 107 27.95 0.72 2.67
N TYR A 108 28.10 2.00 2.97
CA TYR A 108 27.09 3.02 2.64
C TYR A 108 27.52 4.00 1.53
N ARG A 109 28.83 4.11 1.23
CA ARG A 109 29.38 5.15 0.33
C ARG A 109 30.59 4.74 -0.49
N ALA A 110 30.78 3.45 -0.76
CA ALA A 110 31.92 3.02 -1.57
C ALA A 110 31.89 3.66 -2.97
N GLY A 111 33.01 4.25 -3.42
CA GLY A 111 33.17 4.79 -4.77
C GLY A 111 32.73 6.25 -4.98
N ALA A 112 32.44 7.02 -3.93
CA ALA A 112 32.20 8.47 -4.05
C ALA A 112 33.47 9.18 -4.58
N GLY A 113 33.52 9.40 -5.89
CA GLY A 113 34.61 10.11 -6.57
C GLY A 113 34.64 11.62 -6.29
N PRO A 114 35.64 12.36 -6.82
CA PRO A 114 35.78 13.79 -6.59
C PRO A 114 34.53 14.57 -7.04
N LEU A 115 34.14 15.54 -6.22
CA LEU A 115 32.88 16.27 -6.33
C LEU A 115 32.90 17.20 -7.55
N ARG A 116 32.18 16.82 -8.61
CA ARG A 116 31.94 17.67 -9.80
C ARG A 116 30.64 18.47 -9.64
N PRO A 117 30.36 19.49 -10.47
CA PRO A 117 29.03 20.12 -10.48
C PRO A 117 27.94 19.09 -10.86
N LEU A 118 26.80 19.12 -10.15
CA LEU A 118 25.73 18.11 -10.19
C LEU A 118 25.00 18.01 -11.54
N PHE A 119 25.24 18.92 -12.49
CA PHE A 119 24.47 19.04 -13.74
C PHE A 119 25.09 18.27 -14.93
N GLY A 120 24.23 17.85 -15.86
CA GLY A 120 24.64 17.22 -17.12
C GLY A 120 24.92 15.72 -16.99
N SER A 121 26.02 15.25 -17.59
CA SER A 121 26.38 13.83 -17.57
C SER A 121 26.67 13.30 -16.16
N ALA A 122 27.04 14.17 -15.23
CA ALA A 122 27.32 13.83 -13.83
C ALA A 122 26.13 13.13 -13.13
N LEU A 123 24.89 13.47 -13.51
CA LEU A 123 23.67 12.83 -13.00
C LEU A 123 23.61 11.32 -13.27
N PHE A 124 24.25 10.88 -14.37
CA PHE A 124 24.22 9.48 -14.80
C PHE A 124 25.56 8.78 -14.59
N THR A 125 26.66 9.51 -14.41
CA THR A 125 28.01 8.93 -14.30
C THR A 125 28.53 8.89 -12.87
N VAL A 126 28.01 9.74 -11.96
CA VAL A 126 28.45 9.80 -10.57
C VAL A 126 27.52 8.95 -9.72
N TRP A 127 28.08 7.93 -9.08
CA TRP A 127 27.35 6.97 -8.26
C TRP A 127 28.17 6.62 -7.03
N GLN A 128 27.49 6.32 -5.93
CA GLN A 128 28.08 5.66 -4.75
C GLN A 128 27.36 4.35 -4.50
N LEU A 129 28.05 3.41 -3.86
CA LEU A 129 27.49 2.13 -3.50
C LEU A 129 27.03 2.13 -2.05
N ASP A 130 25.71 2.16 -1.86
CA ASP A 130 25.04 1.80 -0.61
C ASP A 130 24.58 0.35 -0.70
N ALA A 131 25.45 -0.53 -0.21
CA ALA A 131 25.26 -1.97 -0.25
C ALA A 131 24.06 -2.42 0.60
N VAL A 132 23.81 -1.75 1.72
CA VAL A 132 22.71 -2.12 2.61
C VAL A 132 21.38 -1.79 1.96
N ALA A 133 21.25 -0.58 1.41
CA ALA A 133 20.05 -0.17 0.68
C ALA A 133 19.79 -1.09 -0.52
N LEU A 134 20.80 -1.34 -1.37
CA LEU A 134 20.65 -2.24 -2.53
C LEU A 134 20.27 -3.65 -2.13
N ALA A 135 20.87 -4.21 -1.08
CA ALA A 135 20.52 -5.54 -0.60
C ALA A 135 19.04 -5.62 -0.19
N VAL A 136 18.54 -4.64 0.56
CA VAL A 136 17.13 -4.56 0.96
C VAL A 136 16.22 -4.42 -0.27
N LEU A 137 16.57 -3.57 -1.23
CA LEU A 137 15.78 -3.35 -2.44
C LEU A 137 15.73 -4.60 -3.34
N VAL A 138 16.85 -5.30 -3.51
CA VAL A 138 16.93 -6.56 -4.26
C VAL A 138 16.07 -7.65 -3.60
N LEU A 139 16.13 -7.77 -2.28
CA LEU A 139 15.29 -8.71 -1.53
C LEU A 139 13.81 -8.35 -1.63
N ALA A 140 13.46 -7.07 -1.58
CA ALA A 140 12.09 -6.60 -1.77
C ALA A 140 11.58 -6.92 -3.19
N ALA A 141 12.40 -6.67 -4.23
CA ALA A 141 12.07 -7.01 -5.62
C ALA A 141 11.85 -8.52 -5.80
N ALA A 142 12.77 -9.34 -5.31
CA ALA A 142 12.66 -10.81 -5.40
C ALA A 142 11.43 -11.34 -4.67
N THR A 143 11.13 -10.80 -3.49
CA THR A 143 9.94 -11.17 -2.70
C THR A 143 8.66 -10.79 -3.44
N TYR A 144 8.60 -9.59 -4.01
CA TYR A 144 7.43 -9.12 -4.77
C TYR A 144 7.22 -9.96 -6.04
N LEU A 145 8.26 -10.18 -6.84
CA LEU A 145 8.19 -11.00 -8.06
C LEU A 145 7.82 -12.46 -7.76
N THR A 146 8.28 -12.99 -6.63
CA THR A 146 7.84 -14.30 -6.13
C THR A 146 6.34 -14.30 -5.84
N GLY A 147 5.82 -13.26 -5.21
CA GLY A 147 4.38 -13.07 -5.00
C GLY A 147 3.60 -13.11 -6.32
N VAL A 148 4.05 -12.35 -7.32
CA VAL A 148 3.44 -12.32 -8.66
C VAL A 148 3.42 -13.71 -9.30
N ALA A 149 4.57 -14.40 -9.29
CA ALA A 149 4.70 -15.74 -9.84
C ALA A 149 3.80 -16.77 -9.13
N LEU A 150 3.67 -16.67 -7.81
CA LEU A 150 2.82 -17.54 -7.00
C LEU A 150 1.33 -17.30 -7.26
N VAL A 151 0.90 -16.06 -7.46
CA VAL A 151 -0.50 -15.76 -7.82
C VAL A 151 -0.86 -16.47 -9.12
N SER A 152 -0.04 -16.31 -10.17
CA SER A 152 -0.27 -16.96 -11.46
C SER A 152 -0.28 -18.49 -11.39
N ALA A 153 0.58 -19.08 -10.56
CA ALA A 153 0.64 -20.53 -10.38
C ALA A 153 -0.55 -21.09 -9.58
N ARG A 154 -1.08 -20.32 -8.62
CA ARG A 154 -2.13 -20.78 -7.69
C ARG A 154 -3.54 -20.55 -8.20
N HIS A 155 -3.73 -19.48 -8.97
CA HIS A 155 -5.02 -19.09 -9.54
C HIS A 155 -4.93 -19.07 -11.08
N PRO A 156 -4.86 -20.24 -11.74
CA PRO A 156 -4.89 -20.31 -13.20
C PRO A 156 -6.17 -19.64 -13.71
N GLY A 157 -6.03 -18.51 -14.43
CA GLY A 157 -7.14 -17.68 -14.91
C GLY A 157 -7.14 -16.25 -14.38
N THR A 158 -6.56 -16.00 -13.20
CA THR A 158 -6.43 -14.66 -12.64
C THR A 158 -5.00 -14.15 -12.83
N ARG A 159 -4.84 -13.09 -13.65
CA ARG A 159 -3.53 -12.46 -13.87
C ARG A 159 -3.34 -11.29 -12.91
N TRP A 160 -2.15 -11.18 -12.33
CA TRP A 160 -1.77 -9.98 -11.60
C TRP A 160 -1.54 -8.83 -12.60
N PRO A 161 -2.13 -7.64 -12.40
CA PRO A 161 -1.98 -6.54 -13.34
C PRO A 161 -0.52 -6.09 -13.47
N LEU A 162 0.00 -6.04 -14.71
CA LEU A 162 1.39 -5.67 -14.98
C LEU A 162 1.71 -4.23 -14.53
N ALA A 163 0.75 -3.32 -14.64
CA ALA A 163 0.89 -1.94 -14.17
C ALA A 163 1.27 -1.85 -12.68
N ARG A 164 0.74 -2.76 -11.83
CA ARG A 164 1.09 -2.79 -10.39
C ARG A 164 2.53 -3.25 -10.17
N THR A 165 2.97 -4.24 -10.94
CA THR A 165 4.36 -4.71 -10.90
C THR A 165 5.32 -3.63 -11.38
N VAL A 166 5.02 -2.94 -12.47
CA VAL A 166 5.83 -1.83 -12.98
C VAL A 166 5.89 -0.69 -11.98
N ALA A 167 4.77 -0.29 -11.38
CA ALA A 167 4.76 0.75 -10.35
C ALA A 167 5.62 0.38 -9.14
N PHE A 168 5.50 -0.86 -8.64
CA PHE A 168 6.32 -1.31 -7.51
C PHE A 168 7.82 -1.30 -7.83
N LEU A 169 8.21 -1.83 -8.99
CA LEU A 169 9.61 -1.85 -9.41
C LEU A 169 10.14 -0.44 -9.70
N ALA A 170 9.31 0.46 -10.22
CA ALA A 170 9.66 1.88 -10.38
C ALA A 170 9.89 2.55 -9.02
N GLY A 171 9.08 2.26 -8.00
CA GLY A 171 9.31 2.73 -6.63
C GLY A 171 10.64 2.25 -6.06
N LEU A 172 10.99 0.97 -6.25
CA LEU A 172 12.31 0.44 -5.87
C LEU A 172 13.46 1.10 -6.64
N ALA A 173 13.26 1.39 -7.93
CA ALA A 173 14.25 2.09 -8.75
C ALA A 173 14.48 3.53 -8.27
N VAL A 174 13.42 4.23 -7.84
CA VAL A 174 13.54 5.56 -7.22
C VAL A 174 14.33 5.47 -5.92
N CYS A 175 14.06 4.47 -5.06
CA CYS A 175 14.86 4.26 -3.84
C CYS A 175 16.33 3.98 -4.18
N ALA A 176 16.61 3.14 -5.18
CA ALA A 176 17.97 2.83 -5.59
C ALA A 176 18.70 4.08 -6.10
N PHE A 177 18.03 4.90 -6.91
CA PHE A 177 18.61 6.14 -7.42
C PHE A 177 18.84 7.17 -6.31
N ALA A 178 17.90 7.32 -5.36
CA ALA A 178 18.06 8.25 -4.25
C ALA A 178 19.19 7.85 -3.27
N THR A 179 19.47 6.55 -3.13
CA THR A 179 20.49 6.03 -2.18
C THR A 179 21.86 5.76 -2.81
N ASN A 180 21.92 5.48 -4.11
CA ASN A 180 23.16 5.12 -4.82
C ASN A 180 23.51 6.05 -6.00
N GLY A 181 22.52 6.78 -6.52
CA GLY A 181 22.70 7.66 -7.67
C GLY A 181 23.47 8.92 -7.35
N SER A 182 23.53 9.83 -8.32
CA SER A 182 24.25 11.09 -8.19
C SER A 182 23.80 11.90 -6.98
N ILE A 183 22.49 11.95 -6.72
CA ILE A 183 21.90 12.68 -5.58
C ILE A 183 22.53 12.21 -4.26
N ALA A 184 22.70 10.89 -4.12
CA ALA A 184 23.22 10.28 -2.91
C ALA A 184 24.69 10.67 -2.62
N VAL A 185 25.47 10.95 -3.67
CA VAL A 185 26.86 11.41 -3.55
C VAL A 185 26.94 12.80 -2.95
N TYR A 186 25.98 13.67 -3.29
CA TYR A 186 25.93 15.04 -2.79
C TYR A 186 25.09 15.22 -1.53
N ASP A 187 24.40 14.17 -1.10
CA ASP A 187 23.40 14.16 -0.03
C ASP A 187 23.86 14.87 1.26
N GLN A 188 25.11 14.69 1.69
CA GLN A 188 25.63 15.34 2.92
C GLN A 188 26.41 16.65 2.70
N VAL A 189 26.70 17.01 1.45
CA VAL A 189 27.47 18.22 1.10
C VAL A 189 26.60 19.31 0.49
N LEU A 190 25.41 18.95 -0.02
CA LEU A 190 24.41 19.86 -0.55
C LEU A 190 23.05 19.52 0.08
N PHE A 191 22.52 20.44 0.88
CA PHE A 191 21.18 20.35 1.42
C PHE A 191 20.12 20.34 0.32
N THR A 192 20.37 21.00 -0.80
CA THR A 192 19.51 20.88 -1.99
C THR A 192 19.42 19.44 -2.51
N ALA A 193 20.56 18.73 -2.59
CA ALA A 193 20.56 17.33 -3.02
C ALA A 193 19.85 16.44 -1.98
N HIS A 194 20.12 16.68 -0.69
CA HIS A 194 19.42 16.04 0.42
C HIS A 194 17.90 16.16 0.27
N MET A 195 17.38 17.37 0.01
CA MET A 195 15.95 17.61 -0.11
C MET A 195 15.31 16.89 -1.30
N ILE A 196 16.04 16.74 -2.41
CA ILE A 196 15.53 15.96 -3.55
C ILE A 196 15.49 14.46 -3.20
N GLY A 197 16.55 13.94 -2.56
CA GLY A 197 16.59 12.55 -2.09
C GLY A 197 15.50 12.25 -1.05
N HIS A 198 15.32 13.17 -0.10
CA HIS A 198 14.27 13.19 0.90
C HIS A 198 12.88 13.05 0.25
N LEU A 199 12.53 13.95 -0.67
CA LEU A 199 11.21 13.94 -1.33
C LEU A 199 10.99 12.66 -2.15
N ALA A 200 12.05 12.17 -2.78
CA ALA A 200 12.01 10.90 -3.51
C ALA A 200 11.69 9.71 -2.58
N LEU A 201 12.28 9.68 -1.37
CA LEU A 201 12.14 8.57 -0.41
C LEU A 201 10.89 8.65 0.47
N VAL A 202 10.40 9.85 0.80
CA VAL A 202 9.19 10.00 1.66
C VAL A 202 7.90 10.07 0.85
N MET A 203 7.95 10.53 -0.42
CA MET A 203 6.75 10.68 -1.26
C MET A 203 6.76 9.80 -2.49
N LEU A 204 7.70 10.02 -3.42
CA LEU A 204 7.62 9.46 -4.76
C LEU A 204 7.73 7.93 -4.74
N ALA A 205 8.76 7.39 -4.09
CA ALA A 205 8.94 5.96 -3.98
C ALA A 205 7.79 5.29 -3.20
N PRO A 206 7.39 5.76 -2.01
CA PRO A 206 6.25 5.18 -1.30
C PRO A 206 4.93 5.19 -2.08
N ALA A 207 4.62 6.28 -2.78
CA ALA A 207 3.43 6.33 -3.64
C ALA A 207 3.45 5.25 -4.72
N LEU A 208 4.59 5.07 -5.40
CA LEU A 208 4.79 4.04 -6.42
C LEU A 208 4.78 2.62 -5.83
N LEU A 209 5.39 2.42 -4.66
CA LEU A 209 5.38 1.14 -3.95
C LEU A 209 3.97 0.73 -3.53
N MET A 210 3.16 1.67 -3.03
CA MET A 210 1.77 1.40 -2.61
C MET A 210 0.83 1.19 -3.79
N CYS A 211 1.05 1.83 -4.95
CA CYS A 211 0.40 1.48 -6.22
C CYS A 211 0.58 -0.01 -6.58
N GLY A 212 1.70 -0.61 -6.15
CA GLY A 212 1.99 -2.03 -6.32
C GLY A 212 1.12 -3.00 -5.53
N ARG A 213 0.33 -2.51 -4.56
CA ARG A 213 -0.53 -3.29 -3.64
C ARG A 213 0.18 -4.50 -3.00
N PRO A 214 1.32 -4.29 -2.32
CA PRO A 214 2.13 -5.37 -1.75
C PRO A 214 1.38 -6.26 -0.75
N LEU A 215 0.47 -5.73 0.07
CA LEU A 215 -0.27 -6.51 1.06
C LEU A 215 -1.34 -7.38 0.40
N THR A 216 -2.07 -6.83 -0.57
CA THR A 216 -3.01 -7.60 -1.42
C THR A 216 -2.26 -8.74 -2.12
N LEU A 217 -1.10 -8.45 -2.71
CA LEU A 217 -0.28 -9.47 -3.37
C LEU A 217 0.15 -10.57 -2.39
N ALA A 218 0.62 -10.21 -1.20
CA ALA A 218 1.04 -11.16 -0.18
C ALA A 218 -0.09 -12.10 0.25
N LEU A 219 -1.32 -11.57 0.36
CA LEU A 219 -2.52 -12.36 0.68
C LEU A 219 -2.92 -13.29 -0.47
N SER A 220 -2.97 -12.77 -1.70
CA SER A 220 -3.30 -13.54 -2.91
C SER A 220 -2.26 -14.64 -3.22
N ALA A 221 -0.99 -14.40 -2.88
CA ALA A 221 0.09 -15.37 -3.08
C ALA A 221 0.17 -16.44 -1.97
N SER A 222 -0.48 -16.22 -0.82
CA SER A 222 -0.38 -17.09 0.36
C SER A 222 -1.43 -18.21 0.37
N ALA A 223 -1.09 -19.35 0.98
CA ALA A 223 -2.01 -20.45 1.26
C ALA A 223 -2.22 -20.53 2.76
N GLU A 224 -3.27 -21.22 3.18
CA GLU A 224 -3.49 -21.53 4.59
C GLU A 224 -2.36 -22.44 5.11
N PRO A 225 -1.82 -22.22 6.33
CA PRO A 225 -2.22 -21.25 7.36
C PRO A 225 -1.54 -19.87 7.27
N ARG A 226 -0.66 -19.64 6.28
CA ARG A 226 0.08 -18.37 6.16
C ARG A 226 -0.85 -17.21 5.86
N ARG A 227 -1.87 -17.42 5.02
CA ARG A 227 -2.87 -16.41 4.68
C ARG A 227 -3.59 -15.88 5.92
N SER A 228 -4.17 -16.76 6.77
CA SER A 228 -4.83 -16.30 7.99
C SER A 228 -3.88 -15.60 8.98
N ARG A 229 -2.60 -15.96 9.04
CA ARG A 229 -1.61 -15.22 9.84
C ARG A 229 -1.43 -13.80 9.32
N ILE A 230 -1.24 -13.61 8.02
CA ILE A 230 -1.09 -12.29 7.41
C ILE A 230 -2.36 -11.47 7.62
N GLU A 231 -3.54 -12.06 7.42
CA GLU A 231 -4.81 -11.37 7.67
C GLU A 231 -4.98 -10.97 9.14
N ARG A 232 -4.57 -11.83 10.08
CA ARG A 232 -4.62 -11.54 11.52
C ARG A 232 -3.67 -10.42 11.91
N LEU A 233 -2.47 -10.39 11.32
CA LEU A 233 -1.52 -9.30 11.49
C LEU A 233 -2.05 -8.00 10.88
N ALA A 234 -2.64 -8.08 9.68
CA ALA A 234 -3.23 -6.95 8.98
C ALA A 234 -4.39 -6.31 9.75
N ARG A 235 -5.20 -7.14 10.43
CA ARG A 235 -6.30 -6.73 11.30
C ARG A 235 -5.90 -6.57 12.77
N GLY A 236 -4.61 -6.70 13.09
CA GLY A 236 -4.10 -6.61 14.45
C GLY A 236 -4.21 -5.19 15.00
N ARG A 237 -4.29 -5.07 16.35
CA ARG A 237 -4.40 -3.75 17.02
C ARG A 237 -3.24 -2.82 16.69
N VAL A 238 -2.02 -3.36 16.63
CA VAL A 238 -0.81 -2.58 16.32
C VAL A 238 -0.88 -1.99 14.91
N LEU A 239 -1.11 -2.82 13.88
CA LEU A 239 -1.20 -2.30 12.51
C LEU A 239 -2.41 -1.39 12.33
N SER A 240 -3.54 -1.70 12.96
CA SER A 240 -4.70 -0.81 12.98
C SER A 240 -4.40 0.54 13.64
N LEU A 241 -3.55 0.60 14.66
CA LEU A 241 -3.16 1.87 15.28
C LEU A 241 -2.20 2.63 14.37
N LEU A 242 -1.17 1.96 13.84
CA LEU A 242 -0.20 2.57 12.93
C LEU A 242 -0.84 3.10 11.65
N THR A 243 -1.84 2.38 11.11
CA THR A 243 -2.57 2.81 9.91
C THR A 243 -3.79 3.70 10.24
N ALA A 244 -3.97 4.14 11.49
CA ALA A 244 -5.02 5.10 11.78
C ALA A 244 -4.67 6.46 11.13
N PRO A 245 -5.59 7.14 10.43
CA PRO A 245 -5.29 8.38 9.72
C PRO A 245 -4.61 9.46 10.58
N PRO A 246 -5.03 9.73 11.83
CA PRO A 246 -4.35 10.69 12.69
C PRO A 246 -2.94 10.26 13.08
N VAL A 247 -2.70 8.95 13.24
CA VAL A 247 -1.38 8.41 13.58
C VAL A 247 -0.45 8.50 12.38
N ALA A 248 -0.93 8.15 11.19
CA ALA A 248 -0.14 8.28 9.96
C ALA A 248 0.24 9.75 9.70
N LEU A 249 -0.70 10.67 9.87
CA LEU A 249 -0.43 12.10 9.76
C LEU A 249 0.54 12.58 10.84
N ALA A 250 0.35 12.19 12.10
CA ALA A 250 1.26 12.57 13.18
C ALA A 250 2.67 12.00 12.98
N SER A 251 2.80 10.75 12.54
CA SER A 251 4.08 10.13 12.19
C SER A 251 4.77 10.89 11.06
N TYR A 252 4.01 11.28 10.03
CA TYR A 252 4.50 12.14 8.95
C TYR A 252 4.98 13.50 9.47
N THR A 253 4.14 14.21 10.22
CA THR A 253 4.49 15.52 10.80
C THR A 253 5.70 15.46 11.71
N VAL A 254 5.78 14.46 12.59
CA VAL A 254 6.93 14.30 13.50
C VAL A 254 8.20 13.97 12.71
N ALA A 255 8.12 13.12 11.70
CA ALA A 255 9.27 12.82 10.85
C ALA A 255 9.77 14.08 10.14
N ILE A 256 8.88 14.87 9.53
CA ILE A 256 9.21 16.07 8.77
C ILE A 256 9.68 17.22 9.68
N VAL A 257 8.82 17.68 10.58
CA VAL A 257 9.10 18.82 11.48
C VAL A 257 10.23 18.47 12.43
N GLY A 258 10.25 17.26 12.97
CA GLY A 258 11.26 16.81 13.92
C GLY A 258 12.65 16.70 13.29
N SER A 259 12.77 16.29 12.03
CA SER A 259 14.06 16.27 11.34
C SER A 259 14.54 17.67 10.97
N HIS A 260 13.67 18.53 10.43
CA HIS A 260 14.07 19.80 9.80
C HIS A 260 14.11 21.01 10.75
N LEU A 261 13.20 21.07 11.73
CA LEU A 261 13.09 22.23 12.62
C LEU A 261 13.79 22.02 13.96
N THR A 262 14.58 20.95 14.09
CA THR A 262 15.41 20.68 15.26
C THR A 262 16.89 20.57 14.86
N GLY A 263 17.79 20.49 15.83
CA GLY A 263 19.21 20.22 15.58
C GLY A 263 19.51 18.82 15.01
N LEU A 264 18.48 18.00 14.76
CA LEU A 264 18.64 16.67 14.19
C LEU A 264 19.19 16.70 12.77
N MET A 265 18.78 17.68 11.94
CA MET A 265 19.28 17.81 10.57
C MET A 265 20.80 17.99 10.50
N ASP A 266 21.36 18.80 11.40
CA ASP A 266 22.82 18.97 11.50
C ASP A 266 23.54 17.65 11.79
N THR A 267 22.90 16.79 12.59
CA THR A 267 23.46 15.46 12.92
C THR A 267 23.37 14.52 11.72
N ILE A 268 22.22 14.50 11.04
CA ILE A 268 21.95 13.72 9.83
C ILE A 268 22.97 14.06 8.73
N MET A 269 23.19 15.36 8.51
CA MET A 269 24.10 15.86 7.48
C MET A 269 25.57 15.61 7.77
N ARG A 270 25.96 15.54 9.05
CA ARG A 270 27.36 15.26 9.45
C ARG A 270 27.66 13.78 9.63
N THR A 271 26.63 12.94 9.74
CA THR A 271 26.79 11.56 10.22
C THR A 271 26.09 10.56 9.30
N THR A 272 26.88 9.74 8.59
CA THR A 272 26.37 8.77 7.60
C THR A 272 25.29 7.83 8.17
N TRP A 273 25.50 7.25 9.35
CA TRP A 273 24.52 6.32 9.92
C TRP A 273 23.18 7.00 10.27
N ALA A 274 23.21 8.29 10.65
CA ALA A 274 22.00 9.04 10.98
C ALA A 274 21.17 9.31 9.72
N GLY A 275 21.81 9.68 8.60
CA GLY A 275 21.15 9.78 7.29
C GLY A 275 20.56 8.45 6.82
N GLN A 276 21.23 7.32 7.07
CA GLN A 276 20.68 6.01 6.72
C GLN A 276 19.43 5.65 7.54
N VAL A 277 19.41 6.00 8.83
CA VAL A 277 18.23 5.85 9.67
C VAL A 277 17.09 6.75 9.17
N GLU A 278 17.39 7.99 8.80
CA GLU A 278 16.43 8.93 8.24
C GLU A 278 15.81 8.39 6.94
N HIS A 279 16.62 7.92 5.98
CA HIS A 279 16.14 7.28 4.74
C HIS A 279 15.14 6.16 5.02
N LEU A 280 15.48 5.27 5.97
CA LEU A 280 14.60 4.17 6.36
C LEU A 280 13.29 4.70 6.97
N VAL A 281 13.38 5.65 7.90
CA VAL A 281 12.21 6.26 8.53
C VAL A 281 11.29 6.91 7.49
N TYR A 282 11.85 7.62 6.51
CA TYR A 282 11.08 8.27 5.46
C TYR A 282 10.38 7.30 4.53
N VAL A 283 11.04 6.23 4.09
CA VAL A 283 10.37 5.20 3.29
C VAL A 283 9.25 4.55 4.09
N LEU A 284 9.46 4.26 5.38
CA LEU A 284 8.45 3.63 6.23
C LEU A 284 7.25 4.54 6.50
N VAL A 285 7.50 5.78 6.91
CA VAL A 285 6.46 6.78 7.19
C VAL A 285 5.71 7.14 5.92
N GLY A 286 6.43 7.30 4.79
CA GLY A 286 5.83 7.49 3.49
C GLY A 286 4.95 6.31 3.09
N CYS A 287 5.42 5.07 3.24
CA CYS A 287 4.60 3.89 2.92
C CYS A 287 3.36 3.81 3.81
N GLN A 288 3.50 4.13 5.11
CA GLN A 288 2.39 4.20 6.05
C GLN A 288 1.36 5.26 5.60
N PHE A 289 1.80 6.47 5.27
CA PHE A 289 0.94 7.57 4.82
C PHE A 289 0.25 7.25 3.49
N PHE A 290 1.03 6.87 2.48
CA PHE A 290 0.50 6.54 1.15
C PHE A 290 -0.34 5.26 1.13
N SER A 291 -0.25 4.36 2.12
CA SER A 291 -1.17 3.22 2.22
C SER A 291 -2.63 3.61 2.46
N LEU A 292 -2.87 4.81 3.00
CA LEU A 292 -4.22 5.36 3.24
C LEU A 292 -4.78 6.12 2.02
N ILE A 293 -3.87 6.62 1.19
CA ILE A 293 -4.15 7.54 0.09
C ILE A 293 -4.19 6.77 -1.23
N VAL A 294 -3.16 5.96 -1.48
CA VAL A 294 -2.92 5.23 -2.72
C VAL A 294 -3.15 3.74 -2.50
N GLY A 295 -4.20 3.24 -3.14
CA GLY A 295 -4.51 1.82 -3.19
C GLY A 295 -5.53 1.36 -2.15
N ASP A 296 -6.31 0.35 -2.53
CA ASP A 296 -7.27 -0.30 -1.63
C ASP A 296 -6.63 -1.52 -0.98
N GLU A 297 -5.61 -1.28 -0.16
CA GLU A 297 -5.05 -2.37 0.63
C GLU A 297 -6.08 -2.87 1.65
N PRO A 298 -6.05 -4.18 2.01
CA PRO A 298 -6.98 -4.77 2.96
C PRO A 298 -6.60 -4.41 4.41
N ILE A 299 -6.50 -3.12 4.68
CA ILE A 299 -6.31 -2.51 5.99
C ILE A 299 -7.67 -2.14 6.59
N ARG A 300 -7.72 -1.96 7.92
CA ARG A 300 -8.97 -1.69 8.64
C ARG A 300 -9.59 -0.33 8.25
N TRP A 301 -8.77 0.66 7.94
CA TRP A 301 -9.21 2.02 7.63
C TRP A 301 -9.33 2.19 6.11
N ARG A 302 -10.54 2.46 5.64
CA ARG A 302 -10.82 2.79 4.24
C ARG A 302 -11.34 4.21 4.18
N LEU A 303 -10.54 5.11 3.59
CA LEU A 303 -10.90 6.51 3.45
C LEU A 303 -11.61 6.74 2.12
N GLY A 304 -12.72 7.46 2.14
CA GLY A 304 -13.33 8.00 0.92
C GLY A 304 -12.45 9.07 0.28
N SER A 305 -12.66 9.35 -1.01
CA SER A 305 -11.95 10.37 -1.78
C SER A 305 -11.82 11.74 -1.06
N PRO A 306 -12.87 12.33 -0.45
CA PRO A 306 -12.73 13.62 0.23
C PRO A 306 -11.84 13.53 1.48
N ALA A 307 -11.89 12.43 2.23
CA ALA A 307 -11.03 12.25 3.40
C ALA A 307 -9.56 12.06 3.00
N ARG A 308 -9.28 11.38 1.88
CA ARG A 308 -7.92 11.28 1.30
C ARG A 308 -7.40 12.65 0.87
N ALA A 309 -8.23 13.45 0.20
CA ALA A 309 -7.89 14.82 -0.22
C ALA A 309 -7.60 15.72 0.99
N LEU A 310 -8.45 15.69 2.02
CA LEU A 310 -8.20 16.43 3.26
C LEU A 310 -6.88 16.03 3.92
N LEU A 311 -6.58 14.72 3.99
CA LEU A 311 -5.33 14.23 4.56
C LEU A 311 -4.10 14.75 3.80
N LEU A 312 -4.16 14.77 2.47
CA LEU A 312 -3.12 15.36 1.61
C LEU A 312 -2.96 16.86 1.86
N VAL A 313 -4.06 17.62 1.90
CA VAL A 313 -4.02 19.08 2.15
C VAL A 313 -3.39 19.41 3.50
N VAL A 314 -3.71 18.64 4.54
CA VAL A 314 -3.11 18.86 5.87
C VAL A 314 -1.62 18.52 5.86
N ALA A 315 -1.21 17.46 5.15
CA ALA A 315 0.21 17.13 5.03
C ALA A 315 1.00 18.16 4.19
N MET A 316 0.41 18.69 3.11
CA MET A 316 0.98 19.81 2.34
C MET A 316 1.21 21.04 3.23
N ALA A 317 0.29 21.35 4.15
CA ALA A 317 0.50 22.46 5.07
C ALA A 317 1.73 22.26 5.98
N VAL A 318 2.02 21.02 6.38
CA VAL A 318 3.23 20.69 7.16
C VAL A 318 4.49 20.97 6.33
N ASP A 319 4.52 20.52 5.08
CA ASP A 319 5.67 20.70 4.19
C ASP A 319 5.86 22.17 3.82
N THR A 320 4.76 22.89 3.54
CA THR A 320 4.75 24.34 3.30
C THR A 320 5.33 25.10 4.49
N ILE A 321 4.81 24.87 5.70
CA ILE A 321 5.29 25.58 6.90
C ILE A 321 6.76 25.29 7.13
N THR A 322 7.17 24.01 7.04
CA THR A 322 8.55 23.61 7.29
C THR A 322 9.50 24.22 6.25
N GLY A 323 9.14 24.16 4.96
CA GLY A 323 9.90 24.74 3.88
C GLY A 323 10.02 26.27 3.97
N VAL A 324 8.94 26.97 4.34
CA VAL A 324 8.97 28.43 4.58
C VAL A 324 9.87 28.80 5.76
N VAL A 325 9.83 28.03 6.86
CA VAL A 325 10.72 28.25 8.00
C VAL A 325 12.19 28.11 7.60
N LEU A 326 12.53 27.11 6.77
CA LEU A 326 13.89 26.95 6.24
C LEU A 326 14.27 28.09 5.29
N LEU A 327 13.35 28.50 4.42
CA LEU A 327 13.55 29.59 3.46
C LEU A 327 13.79 30.95 4.15
N GLN A 328 13.16 31.17 5.31
CA GLN A 328 13.30 32.40 6.10
C GLN A 328 14.38 32.30 7.18
N GLY A 329 14.97 31.11 7.36
CA GLY A 329 15.98 30.86 8.38
C GLY A 329 17.25 31.70 8.15
N THR A 330 17.89 32.15 9.23
CA THR A 330 19.15 32.91 9.17
C THR A 330 20.39 32.07 9.45
N ARG A 331 20.19 30.79 9.81
CA ARG A 331 21.26 29.86 10.12
C ARG A 331 21.28 28.74 9.07
N PRO A 332 22.43 28.48 8.44
CA PRO A 332 22.55 27.36 7.53
C PRO A 332 22.49 26.03 8.27
N VAL A 333 21.96 25.01 7.60
CA VAL A 333 22.10 23.61 8.06
C VAL A 333 23.56 23.21 8.02
N ALA A 334 24.00 22.49 9.05
CA ALA A 334 25.39 22.14 9.24
C ALA A 334 25.77 20.93 8.34
N MET A 335 26.34 21.20 7.17
CA MET A 335 26.74 20.19 6.16
C MET A 335 28.20 19.72 6.30
N LEU A 336 28.56 18.64 5.61
CA LEU A 336 29.96 18.26 5.39
C LEU A 336 30.65 19.27 4.46
N ALA A 337 31.86 19.68 4.82
CA ALA A 337 32.60 20.68 4.07
C ALA A 337 33.04 20.12 2.71
N ALA A 338 32.66 20.81 1.65
CA ALA A 338 33.10 20.54 0.29
C ALA A 338 33.56 21.85 -0.39
N PRO A 339 34.78 22.34 -0.07
CA PRO A 339 35.27 23.63 -0.55
C PRO A 339 35.27 23.75 -2.08
N GLU A 340 35.47 22.63 -2.77
CA GLU A 340 35.53 22.53 -4.23
C GLU A 340 34.24 23.01 -4.93
N LEU A 341 33.08 22.84 -4.28
CA LEU A 341 31.79 23.26 -4.86
C LEU A 341 31.51 24.76 -4.75
N HIS A 342 32.24 25.50 -3.90
CA HIS A 342 32.05 26.94 -3.68
C HIS A 342 30.59 27.36 -3.41
N VAL A 343 29.86 26.54 -2.64
CA VAL A 343 28.44 26.76 -2.33
C VAL A 343 28.30 27.54 -1.03
N ASP A 344 27.47 28.60 -1.06
CA ASP A 344 27.05 29.27 0.16
C ASP A 344 26.01 28.43 0.90
N ALA A 345 26.35 28.01 2.12
CA ALA A 345 25.55 27.08 2.90
C ALA A 345 24.16 27.64 3.26
N LEU A 346 24.05 28.96 3.45
CA LEU A 346 22.78 29.60 3.80
C LEU A 346 21.85 29.63 2.59
N SER A 347 22.37 30.08 1.44
CA SER A 347 21.63 30.05 0.18
C SER A 347 21.21 28.64 -0.23
N ASP A 348 22.03 27.61 0.03
CA ASP A 348 21.67 26.22 -0.25
C ASP A 348 20.57 25.71 0.69
N THR A 349 20.62 26.10 1.97
CA THR A 349 19.53 25.81 2.93
C THR A 349 18.21 26.43 2.49
N HIS A 350 18.23 27.69 2.03
CA HIS A 350 17.06 28.36 1.48
C HIS A 350 16.50 27.65 0.25
N THR A 351 17.37 27.24 -0.66
CA THR A 351 16.99 26.50 -1.87
C THR A 351 16.37 25.15 -1.52
N GLY A 352 16.96 24.42 -0.57
CA GLY A 352 16.37 23.19 -0.05
C GLY A 352 15.01 23.40 0.61
N GLY A 353 14.82 24.48 1.38
CA GLY A 353 13.52 24.86 1.94
C GLY A 353 12.46 25.14 0.86
N ALA A 354 12.85 25.83 -0.22
CA ALA A 354 11.96 26.05 -1.36
C ALA A 354 11.61 24.74 -2.10
N ILE A 355 12.57 23.82 -2.27
CA ILE A 355 12.34 22.50 -2.87
C ILE A 355 11.42 21.67 -2.00
N MET A 356 11.63 21.66 -0.69
CA MET A 356 10.77 20.96 0.27
C MET A 356 9.33 21.43 0.15
N TRP A 357 9.11 22.75 0.10
CA TRP A 357 7.80 23.33 -0.08
C TRP A 357 7.21 23.01 -1.46
N PHE A 358 7.74 23.58 -2.54
CA PHE A 358 7.12 23.47 -3.87
C PHE A 358 7.19 22.05 -4.44
N GLY A 359 8.27 21.33 -4.18
CA GLY A 359 8.45 19.96 -4.61
C GLY A 359 7.53 19.00 -3.87
N GLY A 360 7.44 19.13 -2.54
CA GLY A 360 6.54 18.33 -1.72
C GLY A 360 5.07 18.56 -2.08
N ASP A 361 4.65 19.82 -2.08
CA ASP A 361 3.29 20.20 -2.47
C ASP A 361 2.97 19.80 -3.90
N GLY A 362 3.91 19.93 -4.84
CA GLY A 362 3.73 19.54 -6.23
C GLY A 362 3.46 18.04 -6.39
N ILE A 363 4.21 17.19 -5.69
CA ILE A 363 4.01 15.73 -5.72
C ILE A 363 2.65 15.37 -5.08
N MET A 364 2.33 15.94 -3.92
CA MET A 364 1.05 15.69 -3.26
C MET A 364 -0.15 16.17 -4.08
N ALA A 365 -0.05 17.35 -4.69
CA ALA A 365 -1.06 17.89 -5.57
C ALA A 365 -1.27 17.00 -6.81
N LEU A 366 -0.21 16.47 -7.41
CA LEU A 366 -0.32 15.52 -8.52
C LEU A 366 -1.09 14.25 -8.10
N VAL A 367 -0.77 13.68 -6.94
CA VAL A 367 -1.49 12.51 -6.40
C VAL A 367 -2.95 12.86 -6.12
N MET A 368 -3.22 14.02 -5.53
CA MET A 368 -4.57 14.52 -5.28
C MET A 368 -5.38 14.65 -6.57
N ILE A 369 -4.79 15.23 -7.62
CA ILE A 369 -5.43 15.35 -8.94
C ILE A 369 -5.78 13.97 -9.50
N VAL A 370 -4.86 12.99 -9.41
CA VAL A 370 -5.13 11.61 -9.88
C VAL A 370 -6.31 11.00 -9.12
N ILE A 371 -6.39 11.17 -7.80
CA ILE A 371 -7.49 10.65 -6.99
C ILE A 371 -8.81 11.34 -7.33
N LEU A 372 -8.81 12.66 -7.47
CA LEU A 372 -10.01 13.44 -7.79
C LEU A 372 -10.52 13.12 -9.20
N VAL A 373 -9.63 13.04 -10.20
CA VAL A 373 -10.00 12.63 -11.56
C VAL A 373 -10.50 11.19 -11.57
N GLY A 374 -9.88 10.30 -10.78
CA GLY A 374 -10.36 8.93 -10.60
C GLY A 374 -11.78 8.90 -10.04
N TRP A 375 -12.05 9.71 -9.01
CA TRP A 375 -13.38 9.84 -8.41
C TRP A 375 -14.41 10.39 -9.40
N LEU A 376 -14.12 11.53 -10.05
CA LEU A 376 -15.01 12.15 -11.05
C LEU A 376 -15.31 11.24 -12.25
N ARG A 377 -14.42 10.31 -12.59
CA ARG A 377 -14.64 9.31 -13.66
C ARG A 377 -15.41 8.08 -13.22
N HIS A 378 -15.45 7.77 -11.92
CA HIS A 378 -16.17 6.63 -11.36
C HIS A 378 -17.52 7.02 -10.75
N ASP A 379 -17.79 8.32 -10.60
CA ASP A 379 -19.15 8.87 -10.50
C ASP A 379 -19.83 8.81 -11.89
N GLU A 380 -19.93 7.62 -12.49
CA GLU A 380 -21.07 7.40 -13.38
C GLU A 380 -22.33 7.38 -12.49
N PRO A 381 -23.46 8.00 -12.92
CA PRO A 381 -24.69 8.13 -12.12
C PRO A 381 -25.37 6.81 -11.66
N SER A 382 -24.71 5.65 -11.74
CA SER A 382 -25.32 4.34 -11.58
C SER A 382 -25.46 3.85 -10.13
N ASP A 383 -24.79 4.43 -9.13
CA ASP A 383 -24.84 3.89 -7.75
C ASP A 383 -25.89 4.60 -6.87
N GLU A 384 -26.07 5.91 -7.03
CA GLU A 384 -27.13 6.66 -6.32
C GLU A 384 -28.52 6.42 -6.95
N GLN A 385 -28.58 6.35 -8.29
CA GLN A 385 -29.75 5.80 -8.98
C GLN A 385 -29.88 4.31 -8.74
N GLY A 386 -28.78 3.56 -8.62
CA GLY A 386 -28.80 2.11 -8.38
C GLY A 386 -29.43 1.72 -7.05
N TRP A 387 -29.12 2.40 -5.95
CA TRP A 387 -29.75 2.11 -4.66
C TRP A 387 -31.22 2.55 -4.62
N LEU A 388 -31.55 3.73 -5.14
CA LEU A 388 -32.94 4.19 -5.22
C LEU A 388 -33.78 3.31 -6.14
N GLU A 389 -33.20 2.86 -7.25
CA GLU A 389 -33.81 1.93 -8.19
C GLU A 389 -33.94 0.54 -7.57
N GLN A 390 -32.92 0.02 -6.89
CA GLN A 390 -33.00 -1.24 -6.15
C GLN A 390 -34.06 -1.18 -5.05
N ALA A 391 -34.13 -0.08 -4.30
CA ALA A 391 -35.14 0.14 -3.28
C ALA A 391 -36.54 0.28 -3.89
N ARG A 392 -36.67 0.95 -5.05
CA ARG A 392 -37.91 1.05 -5.82
C ARG A 392 -38.36 -0.33 -6.29
N ARG A 393 -37.48 -1.10 -6.93
CA ARG A 393 -37.73 -2.47 -7.44
C ARG A 393 -38.09 -3.44 -6.33
N ALA A 394 -37.36 -3.42 -5.22
CA ALA A 394 -37.64 -4.27 -4.06
C ALA A 394 -39.01 -3.95 -3.44
N ASN A 395 -39.34 -2.66 -3.28
CA ASN A 395 -40.66 -2.25 -2.79
C ASN A 395 -41.77 -2.57 -3.79
N PHE A 396 -41.53 -2.41 -5.08
CA PHE A 396 -42.49 -2.70 -6.13
C PHE A 396 -42.83 -4.19 -6.18
N ALA A 397 -41.81 -5.06 -6.25
CA ALA A 397 -41.98 -6.51 -6.24
C ALA A 397 -42.70 -6.99 -4.96
N ALA A 398 -42.34 -6.43 -3.81
CA ALA A 398 -42.98 -6.78 -2.53
C ALA A 398 -44.46 -6.37 -2.45
N ARG A 399 -44.86 -5.28 -3.13
CA ARG A 399 -46.22 -4.72 -3.02
C ARG A 399 -47.17 -5.15 -4.12
N THR A 400 -46.65 -5.41 -5.32
CA THR A 400 -47.46 -5.84 -6.49
C THR A 400 -47.45 -7.35 -6.69
N GLY A 401 -46.54 -8.08 -6.03
CA GLY A 401 -46.37 -9.53 -6.22
C GLY A 401 -45.63 -9.89 -7.50
N ALA A 402 -45.10 -8.91 -8.24
CA ALA A 402 -44.25 -9.15 -9.40
C ALA A 402 -42.98 -9.91 -8.98
N ALA A 403 -42.60 -10.94 -9.74
CA ALA A 403 -41.37 -11.67 -9.50
C ALA A 403 -40.17 -10.74 -9.68
N SER A 404 -39.16 -10.84 -8.81
CA SER A 404 -38.00 -9.94 -8.82
C SER A 404 -37.29 -9.89 -10.19
N GLY A 405 -37.21 -11.02 -10.90
CA GLY A 405 -36.61 -11.09 -12.23
C GLY A 405 -37.45 -10.46 -13.35
N ASP A 406 -38.74 -10.22 -13.13
CA ASP A 406 -39.62 -9.59 -14.11
C ASP A 406 -39.45 -8.06 -14.09
N VAL A 407 -39.16 -7.49 -12.92
CA VAL A 407 -38.87 -6.05 -12.73
C VAL A 407 -37.52 -5.65 -13.37
N ASP A 408 -36.62 -6.60 -13.58
CA ASP A 408 -35.30 -6.37 -14.19
C ASP A 408 -35.33 -6.37 -15.73
N ARG A 409 -36.48 -6.64 -16.37
CA ARG A 409 -36.56 -6.67 -17.83
C ARG A 409 -36.51 -5.27 -18.45
N PRO A 410 -35.80 -5.08 -19.59
CA PRO A 410 -35.83 -3.82 -20.32
C PRO A 410 -37.25 -3.42 -20.71
N GLY A 411 -37.65 -2.18 -20.43
CA GLY A 411 -38.99 -1.66 -20.73
C GLY A 411 -40.10 -2.10 -19.76
N PHE A 412 -39.75 -2.66 -18.59
CA PHE A 412 -40.73 -3.02 -17.55
C PHE A 412 -41.65 -1.86 -17.14
N ASP A 413 -41.08 -0.66 -16.99
CA ASP A 413 -41.83 0.55 -16.61
C ASP A 413 -42.80 1.02 -17.71
N ASP A 414 -42.63 0.52 -18.94
CA ASP A 414 -43.50 0.76 -20.08
C ASP A 414 -44.55 -0.32 -20.27
N ASP A 415 -44.54 -1.36 -19.45
CA ASP A 415 -45.54 -2.40 -19.49
C ASP A 415 -46.83 -1.95 -18.80
N ASP A 416 -47.92 -1.92 -19.57
CA ASP A 416 -49.25 -1.59 -19.08
C ASP A 416 -49.70 -2.54 -17.94
N ALA A 417 -49.24 -3.79 -17.92
CA ALA A 417 -49.52 -4.72 -16.82
C ALA A 417 -48.84 -4.29 -15.50
N ALA A 418 -47.61 -3.78 -15.57
CA ALA A 418 -46.89 -3.25 -14.41
C ALA A 418 -47.56 -1.97 -13.88
N ARG A 419 -47.95 -1.07 -14.79
CA ARG A 419 -48.73 0.15 -14.43
C ARG A 419 -50.06 -0.19 -13.77
N THR A 420 -50.78 -1.18 -14.30
CA THR A 420 -52.08 -1.60 -13.75
C THR A 420 -51.94 -2.17 -12.34
N SER A 421 -50.99 -3.08 -12.12
CA SER A 421 -50.77 -3.67 -10.78
C SER A 421 -50.35 -2.63 -9.73
N TYR A 422 -49.60 -1.61 -10.12
CA TYR A 422 -49.25 -0.49 -9.25
C TYR A 422 -50.46 0.40 -8.91
N ASN A 423 -51.29 0.72 -9.90
CA ASN A 423 -52.50 1.51 -9.71
C ASN A 423 -53.52 0.79 -8.81
N ASP A 424 -53.66 -0.53 -8.95
CA ASP A 424 -54.53 -1.34 -8.09
C ASP A 424 -54.08 -1.33 -6.63
N TRP A 425 -52.76 -1.40 -6.40
CA TRP A 425 -52.17 -1.28 -5.07
C TRP A 425 -52.44 0.12 -4.46
N LEU A 426 -52.29 1.20 -5.24
CA LEU A 426 -52.63 2.55 -4.79
C LEU A 426 -54.12 2.68 -4.44
N ALA A 427 -55.01 2.10 -5.25
CA ALA A 427 -56.44 2.10 -4.99
C ALA A 427 -56.81 1.30 -3.73
N GLN A 428 -56.06 0.24 -3.39
CA GLN A 428 -56.24 -0.48 -2.12
C GLN A 428 -55.86 0.38 -0.91
N LEU A 429 -54.79 1.17 -1.00
CA LEU A 429 -54.38 2.09 0.07
C LEU A 429 -55.39 3.20 0.30
N ASP A 430 -55.96 3.76 -0.78
CA ASP A 430 -56.97 4.81 -0.69
C ASP A 430 -58.23 4.29 0.02
N ARG A 431 -58.63 3.05 -0.25
CA ARG A 431 -59.74 2.37 0.43
C ARG A 431 -59.48 2.03 1.90
N GLN A 432 -58.22 2.08 2.35
CA GLN A 432 -57.82 1.77 3.74
C GLN A 432 -57.66 3.02 4.61
N ARG A 433 -57.79 4.23 4.04
CA ARG A 433 -57.92 5.49 4.76
C ARG A 433 -59.38 5.81 5.01
#